data_AF-A0A366FQ97-F1
#
_entry.id   AF-A0A366FQ97-F1
#
_cell.length_a   1.000
_cell.length_b   1.000
_cell.length_c   1.000
_cell.angle_alpha   90.00
_cell.angle_beta   90.00
_cell.angle_gamma   90.00
#
_symmetry.space_group_name_H-M   'P 1'
#
loop_
_entity.id
_entity.type
_entity.pdbx_description
1 polymer ?
#
loop_
_entity_poly.entity_id
_entity_poly.type
_entity_poly.pdbx_seq_one_letter_code
_entity_poly.pdbx_strand_id
1 'polypeptide(L)'
;MASTPNFVEMQDFSKQQFEAITSASSTLTKGLQDLAVESTDYTKKAFAAGTETFEKLLGAKSLEAAIQIQSDYAKQSYEGFVAQSSKMSELLAKFASEAMKPVTAAYANFQPK
;
A
#
# COMPACT_ATOMS: atom_id res chain seq x y z
N MET A 1 5.54 -45.40 15.42
CA MET A 1 5.47 -44.68 16.71
C MET A 1 5.87 -43.24 16.43
N ALA A 2 5.03 -42.26 16.75
CA ALA A 2 5.42 -40.86 16.61
C ALA A 2 6.47 -40.56 17.69
N SER A 3 7.71 -40.31 17.28
CA SER A 3 8.77 -39.88 18.19
C SER A 3 8.34 -38.57 18.85
N THR A 4 8.38 -38.52 20.18
CA THR A 4 8.14 -37.29 20.93
C THR A 4 9.20 -36.27 20.50
N PRO A 5 8.81 -35.05 20.08
CA PRO A 5 9.79 -34.02 19.70
C PRO A 5 10.75 -33.81 20.87
N ASN A 6 12.06 -33.80 20.60
CA ASN A 6 13.03 -33.55 21.64
C ASN A 6 13.02 -32.05 22.04
N PHE A 7 13.62 -31.71 23.19
CA PHE A 7 13.59 -30.35 23.72
C PHE A 7 14.12 -29.28 22.75
N VAL A 8 15.12 -29.62 21.91
CA VAL A 8 15.70 -28.72 20.92
C VAL A 8 14.72 -28.44 19.78
N GLU A 9 14.01 -29.46 19.30
CA GLU A 9 12.96 -29.31 18.28
C GLU A 9 11.78 -28.44 18.78
N MET A 10 11.38 -28.60 20.05
CA MET A 10 10.36 -27.71 20.66
C MET A 10 10.86 -26.27 20.79
N GLN A 11 12.12 -26.07 21.17
CA GLN A 11 12.70 -24.74 21.32
C GLN A 11 12.81 -24.03 19.97
N ASP A 12 13.25 -24.72 18.92
CA ASP A 12 13.36 -24.17 17.56
C ASP A 12 11.98 -23.89 16.95
N PHE A 13 11.00 -24.77 17.15
CA PHE A 13 9.62 -24.51 16.76
C PHE A 13 9.05 -23.25 17.45
N SER A 14 9.27 -23.09 18.75
CA SER A 14 8.82 -21.91 19.49
C SER A 14 9.46 -20.61 18.98
N LYS A 15 10.76 -20.63 18.67
CA LYS A 15 11.45 -19.48 18.05
C LYS A 15 10.89 -19.13 16.68
N GLN A 16 10.70 -20.12 15.81
CA GLN A 16 10.13 -19.93 14.48
C GLN A 16 8.72 -19.32 14.53
N GLN A 17 7.88 -19.76 15.48
CA GLN A 17 6.55 -19.17 15.69
C GLN A 17 6.63 -17.71 16.14
N PHE A 18 7.54 -17.38 17.06
CA PHE A 18 7.72 -16.01 17.54
C PHE A 18 8.22 -15.07 16.43
N GLU A 19 9.18 -15.53 15.61
CA GLU A 19 9.67 -14.81 14.44
C GLU A 19 8.56 -14.61 13.39
N ALA A 20 7.75 -15.64 13.14
CA ALA A 20 6.62 -15.55 12.22
C ALA A 20 5.57 -14.52 12.67
N ILE A 21 5.19 -14.52 13.96
CA ILE A 21 4.25 -13.55 14.52
C ILE A 21 4.82 -12.13 14.42
N THR A 22 6.08 -11.93 14.82
CA THR A 22 6.74 -10.62 14.78
C THR A 22 6.83 -10.09 13.35
N SER A 23 7.19 -10.95 12.40
CA SER A 23 7.22 -10.60 10.98
C SER A 23 5.83 -10.23 10.46
N ALA A 24 4.79 -11.01 10.78
CA ALA A 24 3.43 -10.73 10.33
C ALA A 24 2.91 -9.40 10.88
N SER A 25 3.14 -9.12 12.17
CA SER A 25 2.79 -7.84 12.79
C SER A 25 3.51 -6.66 12.12
N SER A 26 4.82 -6.78 11.88
CA SER A 26 5.59 -5.75 11.19
C SER A 26 5.07 -5.48 9.78
N THR A 27 4.81 -6.53 8.99
CA THR A 27 4.29 -6.41 7.62
C THR A 27 2.92 -5.74 7.60
N LEU A 28 2.02 -6.11 8.53
CA LEU A 28 0.71 -5.48 8.68
C LEU A 28 0.82 -4.00 9.04
N THR A 29 1.61 -3.67 10.06
CA THR A 29 1.79 -2.27 10.48
C THR A 29 2.36 -1.41 9.35
N LYS A 30 3.38 -1.90 8.63
CA LYS A 30 3.95 -1.19 7.47
C LYS A 30 2.95 -1.02 6.34
N GLY A 31 2.22 -2.07 5.97
CA GLY A 31 1.20 -1.99 4.93
C GLY A 31 0.13 -0.95 5.25
N LEU A 32 -0.35 -0.91 6.51
CA LEU A 32 -1.31 0.10 6.95
C LEU A 32 -0.72 1.52 6.93
N GLN A 33 0.54 1.69 7.35
CA GLN A 33 1.22 2.98 7.28
C GLN A 33 1.39 3.47 5.84
N ASP A 34 1.84 2.61 4.93
CA ASP A 34 2.03 2.96 3.52
C ASP A 34 0.69 3.38 2.88
N LEU A 35 -0.39 2.65 3.14
CA LEU A 35 -1.75 2.99 2.67
C LEU A 35 -2.25 4.34 3.24
N ALA A 36 -2.04 4.57 4.54
CA ALA A 36 -2.45 5.80 5.21
C ALA A 36 -1.70 7.02 4.68
N VAL A 37 -0.39 6.90 4.47
CA VAL A 37 0.46 7.96 3.89
C VAL A 37 -0.02 8.32 2.50
N GLU A 38 -0.13 7.34 1.59
CA GLU A 38 -0.51 7.63 0.21
C GLU A 38 -1.95 8.17 0.12
N SER A 39 -2.89 7.64 0.91
CA SER A 39 -4.26 8.17 0.95
C SER A 39 -4.28 9.62 1.41
N THR A 40 -3.51 9.96 2.45
CA THR A 40 -3.38 11.33 2.97
C THR A 40 -2.77 12.26 1.93
N ASP A 41 -1.71 11.83 1.26
CA ASP A 41 -1.02 12.63 0.25
C ASP A 41 -1.90 12.88 -0.98
N TYR A 42 -2.65 11.86 -1.43
CA TYR A 42 -3.64 12.02 -2.49
C TYR A 42 -4.73 13.02 -2.11
N THR A 43 -5.30 12.91 -0.90
CA THR A 43 -6.32 13.87 -0.42
C THR A 43 -5.79 15.30 -0.39
N LYS A 44 -4.57 15.52 0.11
CA LYS A 44 -3.94 16.86 0.11
C LYS A 44 -3.79 17.42 -1.30
N LYS A 45 -3.31 16.61 -2.25
CA LYS A 45 -3.17 17.02 -3.66
C LYS A 45 -4.51 17.36 -4.28
N ALA A 46 -5.54 16.52 -4.09
CA ALA A 46 -6.87 16.76 -4.60
C ALA A 46 -7.48 18.07 -4.05
N PHE A 47 -7.31 18.32 -2.74
CA PHE A 47 -7.78 19.55 -2.11
C PHE A 47 -7.07 20.80 -2.65
N ALA A 48 -5.76 20.73 -2.83
CA ALA A 48 -4.98 21.83 -3.40
C ALA A 48 -5.42 22.14 -4.85
N ALA A 49 -5.57 21.11 -5.69
CA ALA A 49 -6.04 21.25 -7.06
C ALA A 49 -7.45 21.85 -7.16
N GLY A 50 -8.35 21.43 -6.27
CA GLY A 50 -9.70 21.99 -6.18
C GLY A 50 -9.69 23.48 -5.78
N THR A 51 -8.86 23.83 -4.79
CA THR A 51 -8.69 25.24 -4.36
C THR A 51 -8.12 26.10 -5.48
N GLU A 52 -7.07 25.63 -6.16
CA GLU A 52 -6.46 26.32 -7.29
C GLU A 52 -7.46 26.53 -8.44
N THR A 53 -8.27 25.50 -8.74
CA THR A 53 -9.31 25.59 -9.78
C THR A 53 -10.38 26.60 -9.41
N PHE A 54 -10.80 26.63 -8.15
CA PHE A 54 -11.77 27.60 -7.66
C PHE A 54 -11.24 29.03 -7.78
N GLU A 55 -10.00 29.29 -7.37
CA GLU A 55 -9.35 30.60 -7.52
C GLU A 55 -9.29 31.04 -8.99
N LYS A 56 -8.92 30.12 -9.90
CA LYS A 56 -8.92 30.38 -11.35
C LYS A 56 -10.31 30.72 -11.88
N LEU A 57 -11.34 29.99 -11.44
CA LEU A 57 -12.73 30.23 -11.85
C LEU A 57 -13.23 31.60 -11.38
N LEU A 58 -12.89 32.04 -10.16
CA LEU A 58 -13.22 33.39 -9.68
C LEU A 58 -12.59 34.48 -10.53
N GLY A 59 -11.41 34.23 -11.11
CA GLY A 59 -10.72 35.14 -12.01
C GLY A 59 -11.14 35.05 -13.48
N ALA A 60 -12.04 34.12 -13.85
CA ALA A 60 -12.44 33.90 -15.23
C ALA A 60 -13.24 35.08 -15.79
N LYS A 61 -12.84 35.57 -16.97
CA LYS A 61 -13.47 36.74 -17.62
C LYS A 61 -14.49 36.39 -18.71
N SER A 62 -14.62 35.10 -19.04
CA SER A 62 -15.59 34.60 -20.01
C SER A 62 -15.96 33.15 -19.73
N LEU A 63 -17.03 32.68 -20.37
CA LEU A 63 -17.48 31.29 -20.26
C LEU A 63 -16.47 30.32 -20.88
N GLU A 64 -15.85 30.68 -21.99
CA GLU A 64 -14.82 29.88 -22.66
C GLU A 64 -13.61 29.65 -21.75
N ALA A 65 -13.16 30.69 -21.03
CA ALA A 65 -12.08 30.57 -20.06
C ALA A 65 -12.47 29.64 -18.89
N ALA A 66 -13.70 29.75 -18.39
CA ALA A 66 -14.20 28.89 -17.32
C ALA A 66 -14.30 27.41 -17.77
N ILE A 67 -14.76 27.16 -19.00
CA ILE A 67 -14.80 25.81 -19.60
C ILE A 67 -13.39 25.23 -19.67
N GLN A 68 -12.41 26.01 -20.17
CA GLN A 68 -11.02 25.55 -20.25
C GLN A 68 -10.45 25.18 -18.88
N ILE A 69 -10.65 26.04 -17.86
CA ILE A 69 -10.22 25.77 -16.48
C ILE A 69 -10.82 24.47 -15.94
N GLN A 70 -12.13 24.27 -16.14
CA GLN A 70 -12.83 23.08 -15.68
C GLN A 70 -12.39 21.81 -16.45
N SER A 71 -12.14 21.92 -17.76
CA SER A 71 -11.61 20.83 -18.59
C SER A 71 -10.21 20.42 -18.16
N ASP A 72 -9.34 21.37 -17.86
CA ASP A 72 -7.99 21.10 -17.38
C ASP A 72 -8.02 20.42 -16.00
N TYR A 73 -8.87 20.91 -15.07
CA TYR A 73 -9.09 20.25 -13.79
C TYR A 73 -9.63 18.82 -13.94
N ALA A 74 -10.57 18.59 -14.86
CA ALA A 74 -11.12 17.26 -15.12
C ALA A 74 -10.05 16.30 -15.63
N LYS A 75 -9.21 16.76 -16.58
CA LYS A 75 -8.08 15.98 -17.09
C LYS A 75 -7.07 15.65 -15.98
N GLN A 76 -6.66 16.65 -15.21
CA GLN A 76 -5.73 16.46 -14.08
C GLN A 76 -6.30 15.50 -13.04
N SER A 77 -7.59 15.62 -12.70
CA SER A 77 -8.27 14.74 -11.74
C SER A 77 -8.28 13.29 -12.23
N TYR A 78 -8.53 13.08 -13.52
CA TYR A 78 -8.49 11.75 -14.12
C TYR A 78 -7.09 11.13 -14.08
N GLU A 79 -6.06 11.87 -14.52
CA GLU A 79 -4.67 11.42 -14.47
C GLU A 79 -4.23 11.10 -13.03
N GLY A 80 -4.59 11.97 -12.08
CA GLY A 80 -4.32 11.77 -10.66
C GLY A 80 -5.00 10.53 -10.09
N PHE A 81 -6.25 10.27 -10.45
CA PHE A 81 -6.98 9.07 -10.01
C PHE A 81 -6.35 7.77 -10.55
N VAL A 82 -5.95 7.76 -11.82
CA VAL A 82 -5.27 6.61 -12.43
C VAL A 82 -3.93 6.34 -11.74
N ALA A 83 -3.16 7.40 -11.46
CA ALA A 83 -1.90 7.28 -10.73
C ALA A 83 -2.11 6.71 -9.32
N GLN A 84 -3.10 7.23 -8.57
CA GLN A 84 -3.44 6.75 -7.23
C GLN A 84 -3.87 5.28 -7.23
N SER A 85 -4.72 4.89 -8.19
CA SER A 85 -5.21 3.52 -8.32
C SER A 85 -4.07 2.54 -8.62
N SER A 86 -3.15 2.95 -9.50
CA SER A 86 -1.94 2.16 -9.82
C SER A 86 -1.07 2.01 -8.57
N LYS A 87 -0.86 3.11 -7.82
CA LYS A 87 -0.07 3.09 -6.58
C LYS A 87 -0.67 2.21 -5.50
N MET A 88 -1.99 2.22 -5.33
CA MET A 88 -2.68 1.32 -4.39
C MET A 88 -2.55 -0.14 -4.78
N SER A 89 -2.64 -0.43 -6.06
CA SER A 89 -2.45 -1.79 -6.58
C SER A 89 -1.02 -2.29 -6.28
N GLU A 90 -0.01 -1.45 -6.48
CA GLU A 90 1.39 -1.76 -6.13
C GLU A 90 1.58 -2.00 -4.63
N LEU A 91 1.03 -1.15 -3.77
CA LEU A 91 1.13 -1.31 -2.31
C LEU A 91 0.47 -2.60 -1.83
N LEU A 92 -0.71 -2.94 -2.36
CA LEU A 92 -1.40 -4.18 -2.04
C LEU A 92 -0.63 -5.41 -2.54
N ALA A 93 -0.07 -5.35 -3.74
CA ALA A 93 0.77 -6.43 -4.28
C ALA A 93 2.04 -6.64 -3.43
N LYS A 94 2.70 -5.56 -3.03
CA LYS A 94 3.86 -5.59 -2.13
C LYS A 94 3.48 -6.21 -0.77
N PHE A 95 2.37 -5.77 -0.18
CA PHE A 95 1.87 -6.34 1.08
C PHE A 95 1.62 -7.85 0.97
N ALA A 96 0.92 -8.29 -0.09
CA ALA A 96 0.67 -9.71 -0.33
C ALA A 96 1.97 -10.51 -0.52
N SER A 97 2.94 -9.96 -1.26
CA SER A 97 4.26 -10.59 -1.44
C SER A 97 5.02 -10.72 -0.11
N GLU A 98 5.01 -9.68 0.73
CA GLU A 98 5.65 -9.71 2.05
C GLU A 98 4.96 -10.69 3.01
N ALA A 99 3.63 -10.82 2.94
CA ALA A 99 2.87 -11.77 3.74
C ALA A 99 3.15 -13.24 3.36
N MET A 100 3.57 -13.52 2.13
CA MET A 100 3.91 -14.87 1.65
C MET A 100 5.32 -15.34 2.03
N LYS A 101 6.21 -14.44 2.49
CA LYS A 101 7.60 -14.78 2.85
C LYS A 101 7.74 -15.91 3.89
N PRO A 102 6.91 -16.01 4.95
CA PRO A 102 6.99 -17.12 5.89
C PRO A 102 6.72 -18.48 5.24
N VAL A 103 5.79 -18.54 4.28
CA VAL A 103 5.44 -19.77 3.55
C VAL A 103 6.59 -20.19 2.63
N THR A 104 7.19 -19.24 1.92
CA THR A 104 8.34 -19.53 1.04
C THR A 104 9.59 -19.92 1.83
N ALA A 105 9.83 -19.30 2.99
CA ALA A 105 10.92 -19.68 3.89
C ALA A 105 10.72 -21.10 4.48
N ALA A 106 9.50 -21.44 4.88
CA ALA A 106 9.17 -22.79 5.35
C ALA A 106 9.38 -23.85 4.26
N TYR A 107 8.98 -23.56 3.01
CA TYR A 107 9.22 -24.45 1.87
C TYR A 107 10.71 -24.63 1.57
N ALA A 108 11.52 -23.56 1.60
CA ALA A 108 12.96 -23.63 1.38
C ALA A 108 13.68 -24.48 2.43
N ASN A 109 13.24 -24.41 3.70
CA ASN A 109 13.79 -25.22 4.78
C ASN A 109 13.39 -26.70 4.71
N PHE A 110 12.32 -27.03 3.98
CA PHE A 110 11.83 -28.40 3.79
C PHE A 110 12.44 -29.12 2.58
N GLN A 111 13.22 -28.44 1.73
CA GLN A 111 13.92 -29.13 0.65
C GLN A 111 15.01 -30.05 1.23
N PRO A 112 14.94 -31.38 0.97
CA PRO A 112 16.01 -32.28 1.38
C PRO A 112 17.30 -31.90 0.63
N LYS A 113 18.42 -31.81 1.36
CA LYS A 113 19.75 -31.73 0.73
C LYS A 113 20.07 -32.99 -0.04
#